data_AF-A0A7C9K540-F1
#
_entry.id   AF-A0A7C9K540-F1
#
_cell.length_a   1.000
_cell.length_b   1.000
_cell.length_c   1.000
_cell.angle_alpha   90.00
_cell.angle_beta   90.00
_cell.angle_gamma   90.00
#
_symmetry.space_group_name_H-M   'P 1'
#
loop_
_entity.id
_entity.type
_entity.pdbx_description
1 polymer ?
#
loop_
_entity_poly.entity_id
_entity_poly.type
_entity_poly.pdbx_seq_one_letter_code
_entity_poly.pdbx_strand_id
1 'polypeptide(L)'
;MKIDPKNLIDFNRIITEIIVKKDSKVFEDYLKEAIKELESLENLKQTEGEKVKYLAERLEFSLDLLDKIAKTPLNFSSSQTLADFLLSQAFEMEKIAESLPEGALKNLFLESAIYLGVEGQKIKQGFYQA
;
A
#
# COMPACT_ATOMS: atom_id res chain seq x y z
N MET A 1 31.84 -9.10 -0.10
CA MET A 1 31.29 -8.60 -1.37
C MET A 1 31.70 -7.14 -1.50
N LYS A 2 32.62 -6.79 -2.41
CA LYS A 2 33.11 -5.41 -2.59
C LYS A 2 32.16 -4.68 -3.55
N ILE A 3 31.60 -3.56 -3.11
CA ILE A 3 30.75 -2.72 -3.95
C ILE A 3 31.66 -1.93 -4.89
N ASP A 4 31.38 -2.02 -6.20
CA ASP A 4 32.15 -1.35 -7.24
C ASP A 4 31.77 0.15 -7.31
N PRO A 5 32.71 1.08 -7.10
CA PRO A 5 32.42 2.52 -7.02
C PRO A 5 31.94 3.15 -8.33
N LYS A 6 31.97 2.42 -9.47
CA LYS A 6 31.43 2.92 -10.74
C LYS A 6 29.91 3.14 -10.72
N ASN A 7 29.16 2.39 -9.89
CA ASN A 7 27.69 2.49 -9.83
C ASN A 7 27.19 3.67 -8.99
N LEU A 8 28.05 4.37 -8.24
CA LEU A 8 27.69 5.54 -7.44
C LEU A 8 27.81 6.85 -8.23
N ILE A 9 28.44 6.83 -9.40
CA ILE A 9 28.70 8.03 -10.21
C ILE A 9 27.45 8.43 -11.02
N ASP A 10 26.56 7.49 -11.34
CA ASP A 10 25.39 7.77 -12.19
C ASP A 10 24.25 8.50 -11.45
N PHE A 11 24.05 8.26 -10.15
CA PHE A 11 23.02 8.95 -9.38
C PHE A 11 23.28 10.45 -9.23
N ASN A 12 24.53 10.83 -8.98
CA ASN A 12 24.90 12.24 -8.84
C ASN A 12 24.78 13.00 -10.16
N ARG A 13 25.00 12.34 -11.31
CA ARG A 13 24.84 12.96 -12.62
C ARG A 13 23.37 13.24 -12.96
N ILE A 14 22.48 12.28 -12.69
CA ILE A 14 21.04 12.44 -12.91
C ILE A 14 20.49 13.60 -12.07
N ILE A 15 20.85 13.68 -10.79
CA ILE A 15 20.39 14.76 -9.90
C ILE A 15 20.93 16.12 -10.36
N THR A 16 22.18 16.18 -10.82
CA THR A 16 22.78 17.45 -11.26
C THR A 16 22.15 17.95 -12.57
N GLU A 17 21.79 17.05 -13.51
CA GLU A 17 21.10 17.44 -14.75
C GLU A 17 19.66 17.93 -14.49
N ILE A 18 18.95 17.37 -13.49
CA ILE A 18 17.59 17.78 -13.10
C ILE A 18 17.56 19.21 -12.53
N ILE A 19 18.60 19.65 -11.83
CA ILE A 19 18.63 21.00 -11.24
C ILE A 19 18.86 22.10 -12.31
N VAL A 20 19.43 21.76 -13.47
CA VAL A 20 19.82 22.74 -14.50
C VAL A 20 18.67 23.15 -15.43
N LYS A 21 17.60 22.35 -15.57
CA LYS A 21 16.46 22.68 -16.45
C LYS A 21 15.22 23.09 -15.66
N LYS A 22 15.23 24.34 -15.24
CA LYS A 22 14.13 25.06 -14.59
C LYS A 22 13.05 25.44 -15.61
N ASP A 23 12.31 24.45 -16.11
CA ASP A 23 11.07 24.67 -16.86
C ASP A 23 9.97 23.81 -16.21
N SER A 24 8.99 24.47 -15.59
CA SER A 24 7.91 23.83 -14.82
C SER A 24 7.06 22.85 -15.66
N LYS A 25 7.04 23.05 -16.98
CA LYS A 25 6.36 22.16 -17.94
C LYS A 25 6.99 20.78 -17.99
N VAL A 26 8.30 20.70 -17.81
CA VAL A 26 9.08 19.46 -17.87
C VAL A 26 8.87 18.62 -16.62
N PHE A 27 8.75 19.24 -15.44
CA PHE A 27 8.47 18.52 -14.20
C PHE A 27 7.08 17.88 -14.20
N GLU A 28 6.06 18.60 -14.67
CA GLU A 28 4.69 18.06 -14.71
C GLU A 28 4.57 16.90 -15.70
N ASP A 29 5.25 16.99 -16.85
CA ASP A 29 5.30 15.90 -17.83
C ASP A 29 6.08 14.69 -17.30
N TYR A 30 7.22 14.90 -16.62
CA TYR A 30 7.95 13.84 -15.92
C TYR A 30 7.13 13.20 -14.80
N LEU A 31 6.37 14.00 -14.04
CA LEU A 31 5.52 13.47 -12.97
C LEU A 31 4.38 12.63 -13.55
N LYS A 32 3.77 13.05 -14.66
CA LYS A 32 2.75 12.26 -15.37
C LYS A 32 3.33 10.97 -15.94
N GLU A 33 4.54 11.00 -16.50
CA GLU A 33 5.22 9.79 -16.98
C GLU A 33 5.58 8.86 -15.83
N ALA A 34 6.12 9.38 -14.73
CA ALA A 34 6.43 8.58 -13.54
C ALA A 34 5.17 7.98 -12.90
N ILE A 35 4.05 8.71 -12.86
CA ILE A 35 2.76 8.18 -12.39
C ILE A 35 2.26 7.09 -13.34
N LYS A 36 2.32 7.29 -14.66
CA LYS A 36 1.96 6.25 -15.64
C LYS A 36 2.87 5.03 -15.56
N GLU A 37 4.15 5.23 -15.29
CA GLU A 37 5.14 4.17 -15.16
C GLU A 37 4.89 3.39 -13.86
N LEU A 38 4.59 4.07 -12.75
CA LEU A 38 4.16 3.46 -11.49
C LEU A 38 2.83 2.71 -11.63
N GLU A 39 1.83 3.31 -12.27
CA GLU A 39 0.54 2.67 -12.60
C GLU A 39 0.76 1.46 -13.52
N SER A 40 1.69 1.54 -14.48
CA SER A 40 2.03 0.42 -15.34
C SER A 40 2.77 -0.69 -14.58
N LEU A 41 3.64 -0.35 -13.63
CA LEU A 41 4.37 -1.31 -12.78
C LEU A 41 3.44 -1.97 -11.76
N GLU A 42 2.44 -1.24 -11.25
CA GLU A 42 1.37 -1.78 -10.40
C GLU A 42 0.47 -2.75 -11.20
N ASN A 43 0.30 -2.52 -12.51
CA ASN A 43 -0.51 -3.34 -13.42
C ASN A 43 0.27 -4.47 -14.14
N LEU A 44 1.60 -4.39 -14.24
CA LEU A 44 2.43 -5.33 -14.99
C LEU A 44 2.89 -6.49 -14.10
N LYS A 45 2.04 -7.52 -14.07
CA LYS A 45 2.36 -8.93 -13.77
C LYS A 45 2.53 -9.29 -12.29
N GLN A 46 1.45 -9.19 -11.52
CA GLN A 46 1.18 -10.24 -10.55
C GLN A 46 0.32 -11.28 -11.25
N THR A 47 0.85 -12.50 -11.42
CA THR A 47 0.04 -13.67 -11.72
C THR A 47 -1.11 -13.77 -10.72
N GLU A 48 -2.23 -14.41 -11.09
CA GLU A 48 -3.35 -14.60 -10.16
C GLU A 48 -2.88 -15.19 -8.81
N GLY A 49 -1.95 -16.14 -8.86
CA GLY A 49 -1.34 -16.73 -7.67
C GLY A 49 -0.55 -15.72 -6.81
N GLU A 50 0.16 -14.77 -7.42
CA GLU A 50 0.88 -13.71 -6.68
C GLU A 50 -0.09 -12.72 -6.05
N LYS A 51 -1.19 -12.38 -6.73
CA LYS A 51 -2.26 -11.54 -6.17
C LYS A 51 -2.91 -12.20 -4.96
N VAL A 52 -3.26 -13.48 -5.10
CA VAL A 52 -3.85 -14.27 -4.01
C VAL A 52 -2.89 -14.37 -2.83
N LYS A 53 -1.60 -14.61 -3.09
CA LYS A 53 -0.57 -14.65 -2.05
C LYS A 53 -0.45 -13.30 -1.33
N TYR A 54 -0.37 -12.20 -2.08
CA TYR A 54 -0.31 -10.85 -1.51
C TYR A 54 -1.52 -10.55 -0.62
N LEU A 55 -2.73 -10.84 -1.13
CA LEU A 55 -3.98 -10.64 -0.39
C LEU A 55 -4.03 -11.48 0.89
N ALA A 56 -3.57 -12.73 0.85
CA ALA A 56 -3.50 -13.61 2.01
C ALA A 56 -2.53 -13.09 3.08
N GLU A 57 -1.31 -12.70 2.70
CA GLU A 57 -0.30 -12.16 3.63
C GLU A 57 -0.79 -10.86 4.30
N ARG A 58 -1.44 -9.99 3.52
CA ARG A 58 -2.03 -8.74 4.02
C ARG A 58 -3.17 -8.98 4.99
N LEU A 59 -4.04 -9.94 4.68
CA LEU A 59 -5.14 -10.31 5.54
C LEU A 59 -4.63 -10.89 6.86
N GLU A 60 -3.70 -11.85 6.81
CA GLU A 60 -3.10 -12.47 8.00
C GLU A 60 -2.48 -11.42 8.92
N PHE A 61 -1.65 -10.54 8.39
CA PHE A 61 -1.05 -9.44 9.15
C PHE A 61 -2.10 -8.54 9.80
N SER A 62 -3.15 -8.19 9.05
CA SER A 62 -4.19 -7.29 9.54
C SER A 62 -5.04 -7.91 10.65
N LEU A 63 -5.33 -9.22 10.56
CA LEU A 63 -6.02 -9.96 11.61
C LEU A 63 -5.17 -10.08 12.88
N ASP A 64 -3.88 -10.37 12.74
CA ASP A 64 -2.92 -10.38 13.85
C ASP A 64 -2.83 -9.01 14.55
N LEU A 65 -2.86 -7.93 13.76
CA LEU A 65 -2.88 -6.58 14.30
C LEU A 65 -4.16 -6.30 15.09
N LEU A 66 -5.32 -6.69 14.56
CA LEU A 66 -6.60 -6.54 15.24
C LEU A 66 -6.67 -7.31 16.56
N ASP A 67 -6.15 -8.54 16.60
CA ASP A 67 -6.05 -9.33 17.84
C ASP A 67 -5.18 -8.64 18.91
N LYS A 68 -4.06 -8.01 18.50
CA LYS A 68 -3.20 -7.23 19.40
C LYS A 68 -3.90 -5.98 19.91
N ILE A 69 -4.64 -5.28 19.05
CA ILE A 69 -5.43 -4.09 19.40
C ILE A 69 -6.51 -4.46 20.43
N ALA A 70 -7.22 -5.56 20.23
CA ALA A 70 -8.26 -6.02 21.16
C ALA A 70 -7.72 -6.28 22.58
N LYS A 71 -6.43 -6.61 22.71
CA LYS A 71 -5.75 -6.91 23.98
C LYS A 71 -5.02 -5.71 24.58
N THR A 72 -4.88 -4.61 23.85
CA THR A 72 -4.05 -3.47 24.22
C THR A 72 -4.86 -2.17 24.17
N PRO A 73 -5.06 -1.49 25.32
CA PRO A 73 -5.68 -0.18 25.33
C PRO A 73 -4.96 0.79 24.39
N LEU A 74 -5.70 1.40 23.46
CA LEU A 74 -5.14 2.38 22.55
C LEU A 74 -5.38 3.80 23.07
N ASN A 75 -4.33 4.64 23.05
CA ASN A 75 -4.52 6.07 23.17
C ASN A 75 -5.07 6.65 21.85
N PHE A 76 -5.54 7.90 21.88
CA PHE A 76 -6.14 8.56 20.73
C PHE A 76 -5.22 8.60 19.49
N SER A 77 -3.95 8.97 19.67
CA SER A 77 -3.00 9.06 18.54
C SER A 77 -2.73 7.71 17.91
N SER A 78 -2.50 6.67 18.73
CA SER A 78 -2.29 5.30 18.25
C SER A 78 -3.52 4.75 17.55
N SER A 79 -4.73 5.05 18.07
CA SER A 79 -5.99 4.67 17.42
C SER A 79 -6.09 5.28 16.02
N GLN A 80 -5.79 6.57 15.88
CA GLN A 80 -5.88 7.26 14.60
C GLN A 80 -4.94 6.65 13.56
N THR A 81 -3.68 6.43 13.91
CA THR A 81 -2.68 5.83 13.01
C THR A 81 -3.03 4.41 12.61
N LEU A 82 -3.46 3.57 13.57
CA LEU A 82 -3.80 2.17 13.31
C LEU A 82 -5.08 2.04 12.48
N ALA A 83 -6.05 2.92 12.72
CA ALA A 83 -7.26 3.01 11.91
C ALA A 83 -6.94 3.39 10.46
N ASP A 84 -6.16 4.45 10.25
CA ASP A 84 -5.81 4.89 8.90
C ASP A 84 -4.98 3.83 8.15
N PHE A 85 -4.12 3.10 8.87
CA PHE A 85 -3.41 1.93 8.32
C PHE A 85 -4.38 0.84 7.86
N LEU A 86 -5.30 0.39 8.71
CA LEU A 86 -6.27 -0.67 8.36
C LEU A 86 -7.20 -0.26 7.22
N LEU A 87 -7.61 1.01 7.17
CA LEU A 87 -8.39 1.56 6.06
C LEU A 87 -7.61 1.55 4.75
N SER A 88 -6.32 1.89 4.79
CA SER A 88 -5.44 1.81 3.62
C SER A 88 -5.28 0.37 3.15
N GLN A 89 -5.11 -0.59 4.07
CA GLN A 89 -5.02 -2.01 3.74
C GLN A 89 -6.31 -2.54 3.11
N ALA A 90 -7.47 -2.18 3.67
CA ALA A 90 -8.77 -2.52 3.12
C ALA A 90 -8.92 -2.04 1.67
N PHE A 91 -8.58 -0.77 1.39
CA PHE A 91 -8.67 -0.19 0.05
C PHE A 91 -7.72 -0.88 -0.96
N GLU A 92 -6.47 -1.13 -0.57
CA GLU A 92 -5.52 -1.86 -1.42
C GLU A 92 -6.00 -3.28 -1.72
N MET A 93 -6.51 -3.98 -0.70
CA MET A 93 -7.03 -5.34 -0.86
C MET A 93 -8.25 -5.37 -1.77
N GLU A 94 -9.17 -4.43 -1.63
CA GLU A 94 -10.34 -4.29 -2.50
C GLU A 94 -9.92 -4.12 -3.97
N LYS A 95 -9.03 -3.16 -4.26
CA LYS A 95 -8.52 -2.89 -5.62
C LYS A 95 -7.91 -4.14 -6.27
N ILE A 96 -7.11 -4.90 -5.52
CA ILE A 96 -6.47 -6.11 -6.05
C ILE A 96 -7.47 -7.25 -6.20
N ALA A 97 -8.38 -7.43 -5.23
CA ALA A 97 -9.42 -8.45 -5.27
C ALA A 97 -10.41 -8.24 -6.44
N GLU A 98 -10.75 -6.99 -6.77
CA GLU A 98 -11.59 -6.67 -7.94
C GLU A 98 -11.00 -7.18 -9.25
N SER A 99 -9.66 -7.24 -9.34
CA SER A 99 -8.93 -7.71 -10.51
C SER A 99 -8.77 -9.24 -10.59
N LEU A 100 -9.25 -9.99 -9.60
CA LEU A 100 -9.33 -11.45 -9.65
C LEU A 100 -10.51 -11.90 -10.52
N PRO A 101 -10.45 -13.10 -11.11
CA PRO A 101 -11.60 -13.69 -11.79
C PRO A 101 -12.77 -13.92 -10.82
N GLU A 102 -13.98 -13.90 -11.35
CA GLU A 102 -15.19 -14.17 -10.57
C GLU A 102 -15.14 -15.54 -9.90
N GLY A 103 -15.40 -15.59 -8.59
CA GLY A 103 -15.35 -16.82 -7.82
C GLY A 103 -15.21 -16.61 -6.32
N ALA A 104 -15.06 -17.72 -5.59
CA ALA A 104 -15.02 -17.73 -4.14
C ALA A 104 -13.84 -16.92 -3.55
N LEU A 105 -12.67 -16.95 -4.19
CA LEU A 105 -11.50 -16.20 -3.72
C LEU A 105 -11.68 -14.69 -3.84
N LYS A 106 -12.23 -14.21 -4.98
CA LYS A 106 -12.58 -12.79 -5.15
C LYS A 106 -13.54 -12.34 -4.04
N ASN A 107 -14.62 -13.08 -3.83
CA ASN A 107 -15.61 -12.74 -2.81
C ASN A 107 -15.01 -12.76 -1.40
N LEU A 108 -14.21 -13.77 -1.05
CA LEU A 108 -13.52 -13.86 0.23
C LEU A 108 -12.67 -12.61 0.51
N PHE A 109 -11.85 -12.19 -0.45
CA PHE A 109 -10.96 -11.05 -0.26
C PHE A 109 -11.70 -9.71 -0.26
N LEU A 110 -12.79 -9.57 -1.03
CA LEU A 110 -13.66 -8.40 -0.97
C LEU A 110 -14.37 -8.29 0.40
N GLU A 111 -14.96 -9.38 0.89
CA GLU A 111 -15.59 -9.42 2.21
C GLU A 111 -14.57 -9.14 3.33
N SER A 112 -13.36 -9.67 3.19
CA SER A 112 -12.26 -9.41 4.11
C SER A 112 -11.84 -7.93 4.11
N ALA A 113 -11.73 -7.31 2.92
CA ALA A 113 -11.44 -5.88 2.80
C ALA A 113 -12.53 -5.04 3.48
N ILE A 114 -13.81 -5.36 3.27
CA ILE A 114 -14.94 -4.71 3.95
C ILE A 114 -14.82 -4.85 5.47
N TYR A 115 -14.54 -6.06 5.96
CA TYR A 115 -14.36 -6.31 7.40
C TYR A 115 -13.25 -5.44 7.99
N LEU A 116 -12.06 -5.42 7.36
CA LEU A 116 -10.94 -4.58 7.80
C LEU A 116 -11.30 -3.08 7.76
N GLY A 117 -12.05 -2.65 6.75
CA GLY A 117 -12.54 -1.28 6.65
C GLY A 117 -13.46 -0.90 7.82
N VAL A 118 -14.39 -1.79 8.18
CA VAL A 118 -15.29 -1.60 9.32
C VAL A 118 -14.52 -1.55 10.64
N GLU A 119 -13.57 -2.45 10.86
CA GLU A 119 -12.75 -2.44 12.08
C GLU A 119 -11.86 -1.20 12.17
N GLY A 120 -11.27 -0.77 11.05
CA GLY A 120 -10.54 0.50 10.96
C GLY A 120 -11.41 1.69 11.38
N GLN A 121 -12.66 1.78 10.90
CA GLN A 121 -13.59 2.83 11.32
C GLN A 121 -13.93 2.78 12.81
N LYS A 122 -14.14 1.59 13.38
CA LYS A 122 -14.41 1.43 14.82
C LYS A 122 -13.24 1.91 15.67
N ILE A 123 -12.01 1.57 15.27
CA ILE A 123 -10.79 2.06 15.94
C ILE A 123 -10.72 3.59 15.86
N LYS A 124 -11.01 4.17 14.68
CA LYS A 124 -11.05 5.62 14.48
C LYS A 124 -12.07 6.32 15.38
N GLN A 125 -13.23 5.70 15.57
CA GLN A 125 -14.32 6.18 16.42
C GLN A 125 -14.08 5.95 17.91
N GLY A 126 -12.97 5.31 18.30
CA GLY A 126 -12.58 5.15 19.70
C GLY A 126 -13.22 3.97 20.41
N PHE A 127 -13.78 2.99 19.69
CA PHE A 127 -14.37 1.78 20.31
C PHE A 127 -13.36 0.93 21.11
N TYR A 128 -12.06 1.16 20.89
CA TYR A 128 -10.95 0.45 21.53
C TYR A 128 -10.10 1.35 22.44
N GLN A 129 -10.59 2.56 22.74
CA GLN A 129 -9.93 3.48 23.67
C GLN A 129 -10.36 3.15 25.11
N ALA A 130 -9.43 3.32 26.07
CA ALA A 130 -9.69 3.17 27.50
C ALA A 130 -9.97 4.52 28.17
#